data_AF-A0A6I5HST4-F1
#
_entry.id   AF-A0A6I5HST4-F1
#
_cell.length_a   1.000
_cell.length_b   1.000
_cell.length_c   1.000
_cell.angle_alpha   90.00
_cell.angle_beta   90.00
_cell.angle_gamma   90.00
#
_symmetry.space_group_name_H-M   'P 1'
#
loop_
_entity.id
_entity.type
_entity.pdbx_description
1 polymer ?
#
loop_
_entity_poly.entity_id
_entity_poly.type
_entity_poly.pdbx_seq_one_letter_code
_entity_poly.pdbx_strand_id
1 'polypeptide(L)'
;MGEIWIKEAERLGGGSIGGAMDSPGAPGRVVWHTTESGHGDASFTNVGKYLTSVASEPHILYDPTTDRLGQYGPLNQSARALKNDGVTRTNRTGKVCIQVEVLARAATPFTGYWKPGPNFKALMRAIRSWGVPDSWPAGGCAPGAPRNRTTWATKGGHYGHCHVPGNDHWDPGAIDTSAILKAAPGTGTVSGGSSSPSVSRATVTINGLKYGYGATGAHVTAVGKALVTQGCSAYVEGPGPTWTDADTKSYQKWQIKCGYSGSDADGVPGETSLKKLMGTLPGLAGSGPATKPASTVAVPTVDLSNLIAAARRDPGLKQGGTTHPADVKVVEAALKAEGLLSATYAADGSFGSTTVTAYAAWQRKCGYTGSAADGIPGKASLEKLGAKRGFKVKA
;
A
#
# COMPACT_ATOMS: atom_id res chain seq x y z
N MET A 1 2.49 9.77 27.76
CA MET A 1 2.94 8.38 27.97
C MET A 1 1.76 7.47 27.68
N GLY A 2 1.95 6.33 27.04
CA GLY A 2 0.83 5.43 26.74
C GLY A 2 0.31 4.71 27.99
N GLU A 3 -0.95 4.32 27.96
CA GLU A 3 -1.63 3.55 29.00
C GLU A 3 -0.96 2.18 29.11
N ILE A 4 -0.35 1.89 30.26
CA ILE A 4 0.37 0.63 30.50
C ILE A 4 -0.60 -0.47 30.92
N TRP A 5 -1.57 -0.12 31.76
CA TRP A 5 -2.64 -0.98 32.26
C TRP A 5 -3.98 -0.31 31.98
N ILE A 6 -4.87 -1.02 31.30
CA ILE A 6 -6.20 -0.54 30.96
C ILE A 6 -7.05 -0.58 32.22
N LYS A 7 -7.55 0.57 32.65
CA LYS A 7 -8.31 0.68 33.91
C LYS A 7 -9.52 -0.28 33.95
N GLU A 8 -10.16 -0.48 32.81
CA GLU A 8 -11.35 -1.30 32.63
C GLU A 8 -11.03 -2.80 32.48
N ALA A 9 -9.77 -3.18 32.27
CA ALA A 9 -9.41 -4.58 32.06
C ALA A 9 -9.26 -5.34 33.38
N GLU A 10 -9.79 -6.56 33.41
CA GLU A 10 -9.49 -7.55 34.45
C GLU A 10 -8.01 -7.91 34.40
N ARG A 11 -7.34 -7.92 35.56
CA ARG A 11 -5.95 -8.35 35.63
C ARG A 11 -5.87 -9.87 35.50
N LEU A 12 -5.19 -10.35 34.46
CA LEU A 12 -4.91 -11.76 34.24
C LEU A 12 -3.43 -12.07 34.54
N GLY A 13 -3.15 -13.28 35.03
CA GLY A 13 -1.79 -13.76 35.27
C GLY A 13 -0.94 -12.87 36.20
N GLY A 14 0.38 -13.07 36.15
CA GLY A 14 1.33 -12.41 37.06
C GLY A 14 1.80 -11.01 36.63
N GLY A 15 1.40 -10.50 35.46
CA GLY A 15 1.90 -9.21 34.96
C GLY A 15 3.24 -9.24 34.23
N SER A 16 3.91 -10.41 34.16
CA SER A 16 5.25 -10.56 33.58
C SER A 16 5.23 -11.56 32.42
N ILE A 17 4.92 -11.06 31.23
CA ILE A 17 4.71 -11.86 30.01
C ILE A 17 5.73 -11.58 28.91
N GLY A 18 6.74 -10.76 29.17
CA GLY A 18 7.76 -10.45 28.17
C GLY A 18 8.82 -9.50 28.71
N GLY A 19 9.33 -8.60 27.87
CA GLY A 19 10.37 -7.66 28.27
C GLY A 19 10.50 -6.49 27.31
N ALA A 20 11.65 -5.82 27.32
CA ALA A 20 11.89 -4.62 26.51
C ALA A 20 11.63 -4.82 25.00
N MET A 21 11.14 -3.76 24.37
CA MET A 21 11.01 -3.65 22.91
C MET A 21 12.38 -3.42 22.27
N ASP A 22 12.59 -3.95 21.07
CA ASP A 22 13.89 -3.90 20.37
C ASP A 22 14.08 -2.59 19.60
N SER A 23 12.97 -1.97 19.20
CA SER A 23 12.97 -0.79 18.33
C SER A 23 11.99 0.26 18.86
N PRO A 24 12.20 0.78 20.09
CA PRO A 24 11.26 1.71 20.73
C PRO A 24 11.08 3.04 19.97
N GLY A 25 12.02 3.39 19.08
CA GLY A 25 11.93 4.56 18.19
C GLY A 25 11.14 4.31 16.89
N ALA A 26 10.79 3.06 16.57
CA ALA A 26 10.00 2.72 15.39
C ALA A 26 8.48 2.81 15.69
N PRO A 27 7.60 2.92 14.67
CA PRO A 27 6.16 3.07 14.89
C PRO A 27 5.55 1.93 15.73
N GLY A 28 4.60 2.29 16.60
CA GLY A 28 3.83 1.35 17.41
C GLY A 28 2.80 0.57 16.60
N ARG A 29 2.47 -0.64 17.04
CA ARG A 29 1.51 -1.52 16.37
C ARG A 29 0.69 -2.36 17.34
N VAL A 30 -0.43 -2.87 16.82
CA VAL A 30 -1.25 -3.90 17.45
C VAL A 30 -1.43 -5.07 16.49
N VAL A 31 -1.36 -6.29 17.02
CA VAL A 31 -1.61 -7.54 16.30
C VAL A 31 -2.84 -8.23 16.88
N TRP A 32 -3.79 -8.50 16.01
CA TRP A 32 -5.06 -9.17 16.30
C TRP A 32 -4.92 -10.65 16.01
N HIS A 33 -5.32 -11.45 16.98
CA HIS A 33 -5.33 -12.90 16.96
C HIS A 33 -6.73 -13.44 17.23
N THR A 34 -6.95 -14.69 16.88
CA THR A 34 -8.08 -15.47 17.39
C THR A 34 -7.58 -16.70 18.13
N THR A 35 -8.21 -16.98 19.27
CA THR A 35 -7.82 -18.09 20.16
C THR A 35 -8.19 -19.47 19.62
N GLU A 36 -8.88 -19.53 18.49
CA GLU A 36 -9.47 -20.74 17.90
C GLU A 36 -10.37 -21.49 18.89
N SER A 37 -11.13 -20.74 19.70
CA SER A 37 -12.02 -21.24 20.74
C SER A 37 -13.46 -20.73 20.58
N GLY A 38 -14.33 -21.13 21.52
CA GLY A 38 -15.60 -20.45 21.75
C GLY A 38 -15.40 -19.10 22.45
N HIS A 39 -16.51 -18.38 22.65
CA HIS A 39 -16.61 -17.11 23.36
C HIS A 39 -17.52 -17.23 24.60
N GLY A 40 -17.75 -16.14 25.33
CA GLY A 40 -18.53 -16.13 26.58
C GLY A 40 -17.67 -16.32 27.84
N ASP A 41 -18.27 -16.05 29.01
CA ASP A 41 -17.57 -16.01 30.31
C ASP A 41 -16.78 -17.27 30.67
N ALA A 42 -17.36 -18.44 30.36
CA ALA A 42 -16.69 -19.72 30.58
C ALA A 42 -15.45 -19.85 29.69
N SER A 43 -15.57 -19.51 28.41
CA SER A 43 -14.44 -19.52 27.46
C SER A 43 -13.37 -18.51 27.88
N PHE A 44 -13.77 -17.29 28.28
CA PHE A 44 -12.85 -16.25 28.75
C PHE A 44 -12.03 -16.72 29.96
N THR A 45 -12.69 -17.35 30.93
CA THR A 45 -12.02 -17.90 32.12
C THR A 45 -11.07 -19.05 31.76
N ASN A 46 -11.53 -20.00 30.93
CA ASN A 46 -10.79 -21.21 30.60
C ASN A 46 -9.59 -20.92 29.69
N VAL A 47 -9.79 -20.14 28.62
CA VAL A 47 -8.73 -19.70 27.73
C VAL A 47 -7.76 -18.78 28.47
N GLY A 48 -8.29 -17.93 29.36
CA GLY A 48 -7.54 -17.12 30.32
C GLY A 48 -6.45 -17.90 31.06
N LYS A 49 -6.87 -18.98 31.71
CA LYS A 49 -5.99 -19.88 32.45
C LYS A 49 -5.06 -20.67 31.53
N TYR A 50 -5.58 -21.16 30.41
CA TYR A 50 -4.82 -21.97 29.46
C TYR A 50 -3.62 -21.22 28.90
N LEU A 51 -3.80 -19.98 28.42
CA LEU A 51 -2.71 -19.16 27.86
C LEU A 51 -1.58 -18.92 28.86
N THR A 52 -1.91 -18.80 30.16
CA THR A 52 -0.91 -18.74 31.24
C THR A 52 -0.18 -20.06 31.41
N SER A 53 -0.90 -21.20 31.39
CA SER A 53 -0.30 -22.53 31.59
C SER A 53 0.68 -22.94 30.50
N VAL A 54 0.50 -22.44 29.27
CA VAL A 54 1.37 -22.74 28.13
C VAL A 54 2.37 -21.62 27.82
N ALA A 55 2.41 -20.57 28.65
CA ALA A 55 3.25 -19.40 28.45
C ALA A 55 3.09 -18.75 27.05
N SER A 56 1.84 -18.59 26.61
CA SER A 56 1.48 -17.94 25.33
C SER A 56 0.66 -16.66 25.55
N GLU A 57 0.84 -16.00 26.69
CA GLU A 57 0.01 -14.85 27.05
C GLU A 57 0.18 -13.69 26.04
N PRO A 58 -0.92 -13.17 25.47
CA PRO A 58 -0.96 -11.90 24.77
C PRO A 58 -0.94 -10.75 25.78
N HIS A 59 -0.97 -9.51 25.30
CA HIS A 59 -1.27 -8.40 26.20
C HIS A 59 -2.72 -8.47 26.66
N ILE A 60 -3.63 -8.71 25.73
CA ILE A 60 -5.08 -8.58 25.91
C ILE A 60 -5.79 -9.88 25.53
N LEU A 61 -6.77 -10.28 26.35
CA LEU A 61 -7.82 -11.22 25.98
C LEU A 61 -9.14 -10.46 25.89
N TYR A 62 -9.86 -10.60 24.78
CA TYR A 62 -11.12 -9.91 24.54
C TYR A 62 -12.23 -10.89 24.14
N ASP A 63 -13.40 -10.78 24.76
CA ASP A 63 -14.59 -11.52 24.38
C ASP A 63 -15.51 -10.65 23.51
N PRO A 64 -15.72 -10.99 22.23
CA PRO A 64 -16.55 -10.20 21.33
C PRO A 64 -18.06 -10.29 21.63
N THR A 65 -18.50 -11.17 22.53
CA THR A 65 -19.94 -11.35 22.82
C THR A 65 -20.38 -10.72 24.14
N THR A 66 -19.47 -10.69 25.12
CA THR A 66 -19.71 -10.11 26.45
C THR A 66 -19.04 -8.75 26.65
N ASP A 67 -18.18 -8.33 25.72
CA ASP A 67 -17.30 -7.17 25.86
C ASP A 67 -16.33 -7.28 27.04
N ARG A 68 -16.06 -8.48 27.57
CA ARG A 68 -15.05 -8.65 28.62
C ARG A 68 -13.65 -8.41 28.08
N LEU A 69 -12.85 -7.74 28.91
CA LEU A 69 -11.49 -7.33 28.59
C LEU A 69 -10.57 -7.76 29.72
N GLY A 70 -9.56 -8.53 29.40
CA GLY A 70 -8.54 -8.99 30.34
C GLY A 70 -7.16 -8.59 29.86
N GLN A 71 -6.25 -8.33 30.79
CA GLN A 71 -4.89 -7.92 30.47
C GLN A 71 -3.87 -8.72 31.28
N TYR A 72 -2.94 -9.40 30.60
CA TYR A 72 -1.91 -10.20 31.25
C TYR A 72 -0.65 -9.43 31.60
N GLY A 73 -0.33 -8.38 30.84
CA GLY A 73 0.97 -7.71 30.92
C GLY A 73 0.94 -6.26 30.46
N PRO A 74 1.99 -5.50 30.81
CA PRO A 74 2.05 -4.08 30.55
C PRO A 74 2.26 -3.78 29.06
N LEU A 75 1.50 -2.83 28.50
CA LEU A 75 1.53 -2.54 27.05
C LEU A 75 2.86 -1.95 26.53
N ASN A 76 3.75 -1.53 27.43
CA ASN A 76 5.08 -0.99 27.10
C ASN A 76 6.17 -2.06 26.98
N GLN A 77 5.81 -3.33 27.08
CA GLN A 77 6.70 -4.48 26.92
C GLN A 77 6.20 -5.39 25.79
N SER A 78 6.97 -6.42 25.47
CA SER A 78 6.54 -7.48 24.56
C SER A 78 5.61 -8.47 25.24
N ALA A 79 4.90 -9.29 24.45
CA ALA A 79 4.14 -10.45 24.91
C ALA A 79 4.51 -11.73 24.10
N ARG A 80 3.86 -12.86 24.39
CA ARG A 80 4.26 -14.21 23.94
C ARG A 80 3.41 -14.81 22.82
N ALA A 81 2.29 -14.19 22.44
CA ALA A 81 1.40 -14.70 21.38
C ALA A 81 1.99 -14.60 19.96
N LEU A 82 3.12 -13.91 19.78
CA LEU A 82 3.83 -13.84 18.49
C LEU A 82 5.17 -14.56 18.51
N LYS A 83 5.38 -15.39 17.48
CA LYS A 83 6.63 -16.13 17.28
C LYS A 83 7.70 -15.23 16.67
N ASN A 84 8.89 -15.25 17.28
CA ASN A 84 10.12 -14.74 16.69
C ASN A 84 10.45 -15.54 15.43
N ASP A 85 10.63 -14.87 14.28
CA ASP A 85 10.93 -15.54 13.02
C ASP A 85 12.43 -15.84 12.80
N GLY A 86 13.25 -15.60 13.82
CA GLY A 86 14.70 -15.83 13.83
C GLY A 86 15.50 -14.65 13.27
N VAL A 87 14.96 -13.91 12.31
CA VAL A 87 15.58 -12.72 11.71
C VAL A 87 15.12 -11.44 12.40
N THR A 88 13.89 -11.42 12.87
CA THR A 88 13.24 -10.30 13.53
C THR A 88 12.44 -10.84 14.70
N ARG A 89 12.72 -10.34 15.91
CA ARG A 89 11.84 -10.56 17.07
C ARG A 89 10.55 -9.77 16.84
N THR A 90 9.65 -10.34 16.05
CA THR A 90 8.39 -9.72 15.60
C THR A 90 7.58 -9.23 16.81
N ASN A 91 7.50 -10.03 17.87
CA ASN A 91 6.85 -9.68 19.13
C ASN A 91 7.50 -8.51 19.91
N ARG A 92 8.68 -8.05 19.50
CA ARG A 92 9.44 -6.92 20.08
C ARG A 92 9.68 -5.78 19.09
N THR A 93 8.98 -5.74 17.95
CA THR A 93 9.17 -4.71 16.93
C THR A 93 8.30 -3.47 17.19
N GLY A 94 8.88 -2.27 17.12
CA GLY A 94 8.20 -0.99 17.28
C GLY A 94 8.25 -0.42 18.71
N LYS A 95 7.72 0.80 18.86
CA LYS A 95 7.48 1.46 20.15
C LYS A 95 6.69 0.57 21.12
N VAL A 96 5.68 -0.12 20.57
CA VAL A 96 4.91 -1.19 21.21
C VAL A 96 4.49 -2.20 20.15
N CYS A 97 4.34 -3.47 20.54
CA CYS A 97 3.72 -4.53 19.75
C CYS A 97 2.63 -5.17 20.59
N ILE A 98 1.50 -4.46 20.70
CA ILE A 98 0.34 -4.90 21.48
C ILE A 98 -0.24 -6.14 20.81
N GLN A 99 -0.55 -7.18 21.57
CA GLN A 99 -1.04 -8.46 21.06
C GLN A 99 -2.41 -8.68 21.69
N VAL A 100 -3.43 -8.88 20.87
CA VAL A 100 -4.83 -9.01 21.28
C VAL A 100 -5.33 -10.37 20.81
N GLU A 101 -5.63 -11.25 21.76
CA GLU A 101 -6.39 -12.46 21.51
C GLU A 101 -7.88 -12.17 21.60
N VAL A 102 -8.62 -12.47 20.54
CA VAL A 102 -10.08 -12.40 20.53
C VAL A 102 -10.62 -13.82 20.65
N LEU A 103 -11.56 -14.04 21.58
CA LEU A 103 -12.27 -15.31 21.71
C LEU A 103 -13.15 -15.54 20.50
N ALA A 104 -12.59 -16.18 19.48
CA ALA A 104 -13.23 -16.40 18.20
C ALA A 104 -12.44 -17.46 17.41
N ARG A 105 -12.91 -17.71 16.19
CA ARG A 105 -12.23 -18.56 15.20
C ARG A 105 -11.97 -17.73 13.96
N ALA A 106 -10.81 -17.88 13.35
CA ALA A 106 -10.50 -17.19 12.09
C ALA A 106 -11.48 -17.59 10.96
N ALA A 107 -11.98 -18.83 11.00
CA ALA A 107 -13.00 -19.33 10.06
C ALA A 107 -14.38 -18.69 10.24
N THR A 108 -14.62 -18.01 11.36
CA THR A 108 -15.85 -17.28 11.64
C THR A 108 -15.48 -15.91 12.21
N PRO A 109 -15.06 -14.97 11.34
CA PRO A 109 -14.50 -13.68 11.76
C PRO A 109 -15.44 -12.93 12.72
N PHE A 110 -14.90 -12.54 13.88
CA PHE A 110 -15.70 -12.02 14.99
C PHE A 110 -16.52 -10.78 14.63
N THR A 111 -16.03 -9.96 13.70
CA THR A 111 -16.72 -8.75 13.22
C THR A 111 -18.10 -9.02 12.60
N GLY A 112 -18.44 -10.28 12.29
CA GLY A 112 -19.78 -10.65 11.82
C GLY A 112 -20.85 -10.76 12.91
N TYR A 113 -20.47 -10.92 14.18
CA TYR A 113 -21.42 -11.11 15.31
C TYR A 113 -21.06 -10.33 16.57
N TRP A 114 -19.94 -9.59 16.53
CA TRP A 114 -19.37 -8.86 17.63
C TRP A 114 -20.25 -7.71 18.13
N LYS A 115 -20.25 -7.51 19.46
CA LYS A 115 -20.97 -6.46 20.16
C LYS A 115 -19.97 -5.52 20.85
N PRO A 116 -19.46 -4.48 20.16
CA PRO A 116 -18.55 -3.52 20.78
C PRO A 116 -19.23 -2.78 21.94
N GLY A 117 -18.63 -2.84 23.13
CA GLY A 117 -19.09 -2.09 24.29
C GLY A 117 -18.04 -1.11 24.82
N PRO A 118 -18.23 -0.61 26.06
CA PRO A 118 -17.31 0.31 26.70
C PRO A 118 -15.88 -0.22 26.85
N ASN A 119 -15.69 -1.51 27.07
CA ASN A 119 -14.36 -2.09 27.27
C ASN A 119 -13.61 -2.19 25.94
N PHE A 120 -14.29 -2.47 24.83
CA PHE A 120 -13.64 -2.34 23.53
C PHE A 120 -13.18 -0.91 23.25
N LYS A 121 -13.98 0.10 23.61
CA LYS A 121 -13.58 1.50 23.49
C LYS A 121 -12.36 1.80 24.37
N ALA A 122 -12.29 1.22 25.56
CA ALA A 122 -11.12 1.31 26.44
C ALA A 122 -9.87 0.66 25.82
N LEU A 123 -10.01 -0.53 25.21
CA LEU A 123 -8.94 -1.18 24.44
C LEU A 123 -8.41 -0.28 23.33
N MET A 124 -9.29 0.29 22.52
CA MET A 124 -8.90 1.18 21.42
C MET A 124 -8.28 2.49 21.92
N ARG A 125 -8.77 3.06 23.03
CA ARG A 125 -8.14 4.21 23.70
C ARG A 125 -6.71 3.88 24.13
N ALA A 126 -6.52 2.73 24.79
CA ALA A 126 -5.21 2.31 25.26
C ALA A 126 -4.24 2.09 24.10
N ILE A 127 -4.66 1.42 23.02
CA ILE A 127 -3.88 1.27 21.78
C ILE A 127 -3.44 2.64 21.23
N ARG A 128 -4.38 3.58 21.09
CA ARG A 128 -4.10 4.92 20.54
C ARG A 128 -3.21 5.76 21.44
N SER A 129 -3.27 5.58 22.76
CA SER A 129 -2.40 6.29 23.72
C SER A 129 -0.90 6.04 23.48
N TRP A 130 -0.55 4.93 22.83
CA TRP A 130 0.82 4.61 22.41
C TRP A 130 1.24 5.27 21.09
N GLY A 131 0.31 5.93 20.40
CA GLY A 131 0.50 6.49 19.06
C GLY A 131 0.41 5.44 17.96
N VAL A 132 -0.31 4.33 18.20
CA VAL A 132 -0.62 3.35 17.15
C VAL A 132 -1.63 3.98 16.18
N PRO A 133 -1.32 4.12 14.88
CA PRO A 133 -2.24 4.71 13.92
C PRO A 133 -3.48 3.84 13.66
N ASP A 134 -4.63 4.47 13.50
CA ASP A 134 -5.88 3.83 13.03
C ASP A 134 -5.80 3.51 11.52
N SER A 135 -4.92 2.60 11.15
CA SER A 135 -4.72 2.14 9.78
C SER A 135 -4.32 0.67 9.76
N TRP A 136 -4.55 0.00 8.63
CA TRP A 136 -4.16 -1.38 8.39
C TRP A 136 -3.13 -1.43 7.25
N PRO A 137 -1.83 -1.20 7.54
CA PRO A 137 -0.82 -0.97 6.49
C PRO A 137 -0.58 -2.17 5.58
N ALA A 138 -0.92 -3.38 6.05
CA ALA A 138 -0.80 -4.62 5.30
C ALA A 138 -2.11 -5.03 4.57
N GLY A 139 -3.18 -4.23 4.70
CA GLY A 139 -4.48 -4.52 4.08
C GLY A 139 -5.37 -5.41 4.94
N GLY A 140 -6.30 -6.12 4.28
CA GLY A 140 -7.26 -7.01 4.93
C GLY A 140 -6.66 -8.37 5.31
N CYS A 141 -7.25 -9.01 6.32
CA CYS A 141 -6.75 -10.25 6.94
C CYS A 141 -7.28 -11.55 6.31
N ALA A 142 -7.73 -11.51 5.04
CA ALA A 142 -8.21 -12.71 4.37
C ALA A 142 -7.07 -13.76 4.20
N PRO A 143 -7.37 -15.06 4.10
CA PRO A 143 -6.36 -16.08 3.81
C PRO A 143 -5.48 -15.70 2.61
N GLY A 144 -4.17 -15.81 2.77
CA GLY A 144 -3.18 -15.38 1.77
C GLY A 144 -2.75 -13.90 1.88
N ALA A 145 -3.12 -13.20 2.96
CA ALA A 145 -2.66 -11.84 3.21
C ALA A 145 -1.12 -11.71 3.18
N PRO A 146 -0.58 -10.58 2.68
CA PRO A 146 0.85 -10.44 2.45
C PRO A 146 1.62 -10.23 3.76
N ARG A 147 2.74 -10.96 3.92
CA ARG A 147 3.66 -10.86 5.06
C ARG A 147 4.88 -9.99 4.74
N ASN A 148 4.65 -8.74 4.33
CA ASN A 148 5.70 -7.84 3.86
C ASN A 148 6.58 -7.32 5.02
N ARG A 149 7.86 -7.73 5.05
CA ARG A 149 8.81 -7.35 6.10
C ARG A 149 9.10 -5.85 6.15
N THR A 150 9.13 -5.16 5.01
CA THR A 150 9.33 -3.70 4.96
C THR A 150 8.14 -2.96 5.53
N THR A 151 6.91 -3.37 5.19
CA THR A 151 5.69 -2.82 5.79
C THR A 151 5.66 -3.06 7.30
N TRP A 152 6.00 -4.27 7.74
CA TRP A 152 6.12 -4.58 9.16
C TRP A 152 7.16 -3.68 9.85
N ALA A 153 8.36 -3.52 9.29
CA ALA A 153 9.40 -2.73 9.93
C ALA A 153 9.09 -1.22 10.00
N THR A 154 8.47 -0.67 8.95
CA THR A 154 8.42 0.80 8.74
C THR A 154 7.07 1.44 8.97
N LYS A 155 5.99 0.66 9.11
CA LYS A 155 4.63 1.18 9.30
C LYS A 155 4.09 0.74 10.66
N GLY A 156 3.44 1.68 11.34
CA GLY A 156 2.66 1.40 12.55
C GLY A 156 1.20 1.23 12.18
N GLY A 157 0.46 0.53 13.02
CA GLY A 157 -0.99 0.37 12.85
C GLY A 157 -1.48 -0.98 13.33
N HIS A 158 -2.61 -1.41 12.77
CA HIS A 158 -3.27 -2.67 13.06
C HIS A 158 -2.84 -3.74 12.05
N TYR A 159 -2.60 -4.95 12.55
CA TYR A 159 -2.20 -6.11 11.78
C TYR A 159 -2.95 -7.35 12.28
N GLY A 160 -3.27 -8.31 11.42
CA GLY A 160 -3.57 -9.66 11.88
C GLY A 160 -2.29 -10.49 12.01
N HIS A 161 -2.36 -11.62 12.70
CA HIS A 161 -1.25 -12.60 12.69
C HIS A 161 -0.88 -13.01 11.25
N CYS A 162 -1.87 -13.08 10.35
CA CYS A 162 -1.69 -13.29 8.91
C CYS A 162 -0.70 -12.33 8.22
N HIS A 163 -0.45 -11.13 8.77
CA HIS A 163 0.48 -10.15 8.19
C HIS A 163 1.92 -10.27 8.72
N VAL A 164 2.17 -11.12 9.72
CA VAL A 164 3.44 -11.13 10.47
C VAL A 164 4.51 -11.90 9.68
N PRO A 165 5.65 -11.28 9.35
CA PRO A 165 6.74 -11.96 8.65
C PRO A 165 7.22 -13.22 9.37
N GLY A 166 7.50 -14.26 8.59
CA GLY A 166 8.06 -15.54 9.04
C GLY A 166 7.20 -16.33 10.04
N ASN A 167 5.93 -15.93 10.19
CA ASN A 167 4.89 -16.70 10.85
C ASN A 167 3.99 -17.36 9.79
N ASP A 168 3.31 -18.44 10.14
CA ASP A 168 2.48 -19.26 9.25
C ASP A 168 0.98 -19.20 9.57
N HIS A 169 0.59 -18.64 10.71
CA HIS A 169 -0.80 -18.49 11.11
C HIS A 169 -1.56 -17.46 10.25
N TRP A 170 -2.88 -17.64 10.13
CA TRP A 170 -3.76 -16.87 9.25
C TRP A 170 -4.89 -16.11 9.98
N ASP A 171 -4.97 -16.26 11.29
CA ASP A 171 -5.87 -15.48 12.14
C ASP A 171 -5.59 -13.97 12.02
N PRO A 172 -6.59 -13.12 12.25
CA PRO A 172 -7.94 -13.38 12.78
C PRO A 172 -8.98 -13.77 11.72
N GLY A 173 -8.54 -14.13 10.50
CA GLY A 173 -9.43 -14.38 9.37
C GLY A 173 -9.98 -13.09 8.74
N ALA A 174 -10.96 -13.23 7.85
CA ALA A 174 -11.52 -12.12 7.05
C ALA A 174 -12.38 -11.13 7.86
N ILE A 175 -11.81 -10.53 8.92
CA ILE A 175 -12.42 -9.49 9.74
C ILE A 175 -12.64 -8.20 8.94
N ASP A 176 -13.72 -7.47 9.27
CA ASP A 176 -13.94 -6.11 8.80
C ASP A 176 -13.03 -5.14 9.57
N THR A 177 -11.87 -4.89 8.99
CA THR A 177 -10.86 -3.95 9.51
C THR A 177 -11.39 -2.53 9.71
N SER A 178 -12.38 -2.10 8.93
CA SER A 178 -13.01 -0.78 9.05
C SER A 178 -14.00 -0.76 10.23
N ALA A 179 -14.74 -1.85 10.45
CA ALA A 179 -15.67 -1.96 11.58
C ALA A 179 -14.94 -1.83 12.93
N ILE A 180 -13.75 -2.43 13.06
CA ILE A 180 -12.92 -2.32 14.28
C ILE A 180 -12.60 -0.86 14.62
N LEU A 181 -12.20 -0.06 13.63
CA LEU A 181 -11.87 1.36 13.84
C LEU A 181 -13.12 2.19 14.13
N LYS A 182 -14.22 1.93 13.41
CA LYS A 182 -15.51 2.64 13.55
C LYS A 182 -16.20 2.38 14.89
N ALA A 183 -16.02 1.20 15.48
CA ALA A 183 -16.66 0.81 16.74
C ALA A 183 -16.19 1.64 17.95
N ALA A 184 -15.03 2.29 17.85
CA ALA A 184 -14.53 3.24 18.83
C ALA A 184 -14.01 4.48 18.11
N PRO A 185 -14.88 5.40 17.65
CA PRO A 185 -14.42 6.62 17.00
C PRO A 185 -13.62 7.46 17.99
N GLY A 186 -12.44 7.92 17.59
CA GLY A 186 -11.57 8.70 18.48
C GLY A 186 -12.25 9.99 18.95
N THR A 187 -12.32 10.21 20.26
CA THR A 187 -12.88 11.41 20.88
C THR A 187 -11.80 12.50 20.98
N GLY A 188 -11.45 13.15 19.86
CA GLY A 188 -10.87 14.52 19.82
C GLY A 188 -9.49 14.83 20.43
N THR A 189 -8.70 15.57 19.65
CA THR A 189 -7.54 16.43 20.02
C THR A 189 -6.30 15.78 20.67
N VAL A 190 -5.44 15.24 19.81
CA VAL A 190 -3.99 15.50 19.91
C VAL A 190 -3.54 16.04 18.56
N SER A 191 -3.33 17.35 18.48
CA SER A 191 -2.59 17.97 17.37
C SER A 191 -1.15 17.46 17.45
N GLY A 192 -0.75 16.65 16.46
CA GLY A 192 0.54 15.98 16.42
C GLY A 192 0.54 14.87 15.37
N GLY A 193 0.52 15.27 14.11
CA GLY A 193 0.25 14.44 12.94
C GLY A 193 1.14 13.21 12.75
N SER A 194 0.51 12.09 12.38
CA SER A 194 0.78 11.43 11.10
C SER A 194 -0.36 10.45 10.78
N SER A 195 -1.41 10.95 10.14
CA SER A 195 -2.27 10.10 9.32
C SER A 195 -1.42 9.56 8.16
N SER A 196 -1.40 8.25 7.95
CA SER A 196 -1.29 7.74 6.58
C SER A 196 -2.71 7.38 6.15
N PRO A 197 -3.27 8.07 5.15
CA PRO A 197 -4.71 8.31 5.09
C PRO A 197 -5.39 7.26 4.21
N SER A 198 -6.69 7.02 4.43
CA SER A 198 -7.53 6.71 3.28
C SER A 198 -7.32 7.84 2.28
N VAL A 199 -6.95 7.50 1.05
CA VAL A 199 -6.69 8.48 0.00
C VAL A 199 -7.84 9.48 -0.04
N SER A 200 -7.55 10.78 0.12
CA SER A 200 -8.58 11.81 0.24
C SER A 200 -9.60 11.71 -0.90
N ARG A 201 -10.88 11.65 -0.51
CA ARG A 201 -12.03 11.64 -1.42
C ARG A 201 -12.70 13.00 -1.55
N ALA A 202 -12.12 14.03 -0.94
CA ALA A 202 -12.62 15.39 -1.03
C ALA A 202 -12.43 15.96 -2.44
N THR A 203 -13.25 16.96 -2.75
CA THR A 203 -13.26 17.67 -4.03
C THR A 203 -13.27 19.17 -3.79
N VAL A 204 -12.70 19.92 -4.72
CA VAL A 204 -12.63 21.38 -4.69
C VAL A 204 -12.93 21.94 -6.07
N THR A 205 -13.43 23.18 -6.13
CA THR A 205 -13.56 23.92 -7.39
C THR A 205 -12.54 25.05 -7.38
N ILE A 206 -11.64 25.08 -8.35
CA ILE A 206 -10.65 26.14 -8.54
C ILE A 206 -10.85 26.71 -9.94
N ASN A 207 -11.05 28.03 -10.03
CA ASN A 207 -11.22 28.74 -11.30
C ASN A 207 -12.30 28.12 -12.21
N GLY A 208 -13.41 27.68 -11.59
CA GLY A 208 -14.56 27.07 -12.27
C GLY A 208 -14.42 25.59 -12.60
N LEU A 209 -13.28 24.95 -12.33
CA LEU A 209 -13.03 23.54 -12.63
C LEU A 209 -12.98 22.71 -11.35
N LYS A 210 -13.63 21.54 -11.38
CA LYS A 210 -13.62 20.60 -10.24
C LYS A 210 -12.34 19.75 -10.23
N TYR A 211 -11.75 19.59 -9.05
CA TYR A 211 -10.59 18.74 -8.77
C TYR A 211 -10.87 17.83 -7.56
N GLY A 212 -10.01 16.83 -7.34
CA GLY A 212 -10.21 15.81 -6.31
C GLY A 212 -11.04 14.63 -6.79
N TYR A 213 -11.25 13.64 -5.92
CA TYR A 213 -11.74 12.32 -6.32
C TYR A 213 -13.05 12.36 -7.13
N GLY A 214 -13.07 11.67 -8.27
CA GLY A 214 -14.22 11.61 -9.17
C GLY A 214 -14.42 12.85 -10.05
N ALA A 215 -13.57 13.89 -9.96
CA ALA A 215 -13.56 14.96 -10.94
C ALA A 215 -13.22 14.39 -12.33
N THR A 216 -13.86 14.91 -13.37
CA THR A 216 -13.63 14.47 -14.75
C THR A 216 -13.36 15.65 -15.67
N GLY A 217 -12.48 15.46 -16.67
CA GLY A 217 -12.22 16.45 -17.71
C GLY A 217 -10.77 16.51 -18.16
N ALA A 218 -10.52 17.25 -19.24
CA ALA A 218 -9.17 17.41 -19.82
C ALA A 218 -8.19 18.08 -18.83
N HIS A 219 -8.69 18.94 -17.93
CA HIS A 219 -7.90 19.57 -16.88
C HIS A 219 -7.38 18.57 -15.85
N VAL A 220 -8.10 17.48 -15.58
CA VAL A 220 -7.63 16.38 -14.70
C VAL A 220 -6.44 15.68 -15.35
N THR A 221 -6.56 15.29 -16.62
CA THR A 221 -5.44 14.68 -17.36
C THR A 221 -4.22 15.59 -17.40
N ALA A 222 -4.43 16.91 -17.58
CA ALA A 222 -3.35 17.89 -17.61
C ALA A 222 -2.59 17.95 -16.27
N VAL A 223 -3.31 17.98 -15.15
CA VAL A 223 -2.71 17.92 -13.80
C VAL A 223 -1.93 16.62 -13.63
N GLY A 224 -2.50 15.48 -13.99
CA GLY A 224 -1.81 14.20 -13.85
C GLY A 224 -0.50 14.11 -14.66
N LYS A 225 -0.47 14.65 -15.88
CA LYS A 225 0.75 14.74 -16.70
C LYS A 225 1.80 15.64 -16.06
N ALA A 226 1.39 16.77 -15.48
CA ALA A 226 2.29 17.65 -14.76
C ALA A 226 2.88 16.96 -13.53
N LEU A 227 2.09 16.18 -12.78
CA LEU A 227 2.56 15.39 -11.64
C LEU A 227 3.60 14.34 -12.05
N VAL A 228 3.40 13.65 -13.19
CA VAL A 228 4.39 12.73 -13.76
C VAL A 228 5.69 13.46 -14.07
N THR A 229 5.60 14.63 -14.73
CA THR A 229 6.77 15.47 -15.09
C THR A 229 7.54 15.90 -13.83
N GLN A 230 6.84 16.19 -12.75
CA GLN A 230 7.43 16.55 -11.47
C GLN A 230 7.97 15.35 -10.66
N GLY A 231 7.96 14.14 -11.21
CA GLY A 231 8.41 12.92 -10.51
C GLY A 231 7.49 12.52 -9.35
N CYS A 232 6.26 13.04 -9.32
CA CYS A 232 5.29 12.83 -8.26
C CYS A 232 4.26 11.74 -8.62
N SER A 233 4.52 10.90 -9.62
CA SER A 233 3.58 9.88 -10.09
C SER A 233 3.31 8.78 -9.05
N ALA A 234 2.04 8.38 -8.95
CA ALA A 234 1.56 7.15 -8.33
C ALA A 234 0.70 6.30 -9.29
N TYR A 235 0.74 6.62 -10.59
CA TYR A 235 -0.02 5.93 -11.63
C TYR A 235 0.61 4.59 -12.00
N VAL A 236 -0.24 3.59 -12.29
CA VAL A 236 0.18 2.31 -12.85
C VAL A 236 0.23 2.37 -14.38
N GLU A 237 -0.83 2.89 -15.00
CA GLU A 237 -0.95 2.99 -16.47
C GLU A 237 -0.73 4.42 -17.01
N GLY A 238 -0.85 5.42 -16.14
CA GLY A 238 -0.74 6.84 -16.46
C GLY A 238 -2.00 7.63 -16.07
N PRO A 239 -1.94 8.97 -16.11
CA PRO A 239 -3.08 9.82 -15.76
C PRO A 239 -4.18 9.77 -16.84
N GLY A 240 -5.42 9.62 -16.40
CA GLY A 240 -6.62 9.63 -17.24
C GLY A 240 -7.51 10.87 -17.02
N PRO A 241 -8.65 10.97 -17.72
CA PRO A 241 -9.57 12.11 -17.59
C PRO A 241 -10.41 12.07 -16.32
N THR A 242 -10.29 11.03 -15.50
CA THR A 242 -11.02 10.86 -14.24
C THR A 242 -10.05 10.85 -13.09
N TRP A 243 -10.31 11.67 -12.08
CA TRP A 243 -9.48 11.75 -10.88
C TRP A 243 -9.73 10.54 -9.99
N THR A 244 -8.69 9.73 -9.82
CA THR A 244 -8.70 8.49 -9.05
C THR A 244 -7.87 8.62 -7.78
N ASP A 245 -7.74 7.51 -7.04
CA ASP A 245 -6.80 7.44 -5.93
C ASP A 245 -5.34 7.66 -6.36
N ALA A 246 -5.00 7.32 -7.61
CA ALA A 246 -3.65 7.55 -8.12
C ALA A 246 -3.36 9.05 -8.25
N ASP A 247 -4.35 9.84 -8.65
CA ASP A 247 -4.23 11.30 -8.76
C ASP A 247 -4.08 11.94 -7.39
N THR A 248 -4.91 11.57 -6.42
CA THR A 248 -4.79 12.09 -5.05
C THR A 248 -3.44 11.73 -4.42
N LYS A 249 -2.96 10.48 -4.58
CA LYS A 249 -1.62 10.08 -4.11
C LYS A 249 -0.51 10.85 -4.82
N SER A 250 -0.66 11.07 -6.13
CA SER A 250 0.34 11.80 -6.92
C SER A 250 0.39 13.26 -6.51
N TYR A 251 -0.77 13.87 -6.26
CA TYR A 251 -0.87 15.26 -5.84
C TYR A 251 -0.36 15.45 -4.41
N GLN A 252 -0.59 14.48 -3.53
CA GLN A 252 0.00 14.47 -2.18
C GLN A 252 1.53 14.49 -2.24
N LYS A 253 2.14 13.68 -3.11
CA LYS A 253 3.60 13.72 -3.34
C LYS A 253 4.06 15.09 -3.80
N TRP A 254 3.28 15.75 -4.66
CA TRP A 254 3.56 17.10 -5.12
C TRP A 254 3.46 18.15 -4.01
N GLN A 255 2.43 18.08 -3.16
CA GLN A 255 2.31 18.95 -1.98
C GLN A 255 3.51 18.76 -1.04
N ILE A 256 3.88 17.51 -0.75
CA ILE A 256 5.07 17.22 0.07
C ILE A 256 6.34 17.81 -0.58
N LYS A 257 6.51 17.62 -1.91
CA LYS A 257 7.63 18.21 -2.66
C LYS A 257 7.65 19.74 -2.63
N CYS A 258 6.48 20.37 -2.49
CA CYS A 258 6.35 21.81 -2.33
C CYS A 258 6.58 22.31 -0.91
N GLY A 259 6.82 21.42 0.07
CA GLY A 259 7.05 21.75 1.48
C GLY A 259 5.80 21.71 2.35
N TYR A 260 4.65 21.30 1.83
CA TYR A 260 3.44 21.11 2.63
C TYR A 260 3.52 19.81 3.45
N SER A 261 2.83 19.76 4.59
CA SER A 261 2.80 18.58 5.47
C SER A 261 1.47 18.49 6.21
N GLY A 262 1.20 17.34 6.83
CA GLY A 262 -0.05 17.13 7.58
C GLY A 262 -1.28 17.27 6.68
N SER A 263 -2.29 18.01 7.14
CA SER A 263 -3.53 18.28 6.39
C SER A 263 -3.28 19.08 5.11
N ASP A 264 -2.18 19.82 5.01
CA ASP A 264 -1.87 20.64 3.83
C ASP A 264 -1.26 19.83 2.69
N ALA A 265 -0.96 18.55 2.95
CA ALA A 265 -0.52 17.56 1.98
C ALA A 265 -1.50 16.39 1.90
N ASP A 266 -2.77 16.70 1.69
CA ASP A 266 -3.90 15.75 1.68
C ASP A 266 -4.17 15.09 0.32
N GLY A 267 -3.53 15.57 -0.75
CA GLY A 267 -3.74 15.13 -2.12
C GLY A 267 -4.87 15.83 -2.87
N VAL A 268 -5.51 16.85 -2.28
CA VAL A 268 -6.52 17.68 -2.96
C VAL A 268 -5.88 18.99 -3.42
N PRO A 269 -6.09 19.44 -4.66
CA PRO A 269 -5.49 20.69 -5.13
C PRO A 269 -5.89 21.91 -4.30
N GLY A 270 -4.89 22.73 -3.92
CA GLY A 270 -5.08 24.12 -3.52
C GLY A 270 -4.67 25.07 -4.63
N GLU A 271 -5.20 26.30 -4.66
CA GLU A 271 -4.88 27.27 -5.72
C GLU A 271 -3.37 27.51 -5.86
N THR A 272 -2.66 27.72 -4.76
CA THR A 272 -1.21 27.98 -4.76
C THR A 272 -0.41 26.79 -5.26
N SER A 273 -0.69 25.58 -4.77
CA SER A 273 0.01 24.36 -5.18
C SER A 273 -0.33 23.97 -6.62
N LEU A 274 -1.55 24.25 -7.07
CA LEU A 274 -2.00 23.97 -8.43
C LEU A 274 -1.40 24.96 -9.42
N LYS A 275 -1.37 26.25 -9.10
CA LYS A 275 -0.70 27.27 -9.91
C LYS A 275 0.80 27.00 -10.02
N LYS A 276 1.44 26.58 -8.92
CA LYS A 276 2.85 26.19 -8.92
C LYS A 276 3.13 24.96 -9.80
N LEU A 277 2.20 24.00 -9.86
CA LEU A 277 2.31 22.81 -10.71
C LEU A 277 2.11 23.12 -12.19
N MET A 278 1.11 23.96 -12.49
CA MET A 278 0.62 24.21 -13.84
C MET A 278 1.20 25.48 -14.49
N GLY A 279 1.91 26.33 -13.74
CA GLY A 279 2.37 27.66 -14.15
C GLY A 279 1.25 28.72 -14.08
N THR A 280 0.09 28.43 -14.64
CA THR A 280 -1.14 29.23 -14.54
C THR A 280 -2.31 28.36 -14.07
N LEU A 281 -3.34 28.96 -13.45
CA LEU A 281 -4.53 28.21 -13.06
C LEU A 281 -5.37 27.89 -14.31
N PRO A 282 -5.65 26.60 -14.58
CA PRO A 282 -6.60 26.24 -15.63
C PRO A 282 -7.96 26.86 -15.30
N GLY A 283 -8.68 27.38 -16.28
CA GLY A 283 -10.00 28.01 -16.07
C GLY A 283 -11.03 27.55 -17.08
N LEU A 284 -12.30 27.74 -16.74
CA LEU A 284 -13.38 27.71 -17.73
C LEU A 284 -13.19 28.90 -18.69
N ALA A 285 -12.55 28.67 -19.84
CA ALA A 285 -12.56 29.66 -20.91
C ALA A 285 -14.01 29.89 -21.36
N GLY A 286 -14.42 31.17 -21.40
CA GLY A 286 -15.76 31.59 -21.76
C GLY A 286 -16.22 31.10 -23.14
N SER A 287 -17.53 30.91 -23.23
CA SER A 287 -18.32 30.48 -24.38
C SER A 287 -18.00 31.26 -25.67
N GLY A 288 -17.53 30.57 -26.71
CA GLY A 288 -17.37 31.02 -28.10
C GLY A 288 -17.27 29.78 -29.00
N PRO A 289 -17.79 29.80 -30.24
CA PRO A 289 -18.47 28.66 -30.82
C PRO A 289 -17.56 27.44 -30.95
N ALA A 290 -18.10 26.30 -30.53
CA ALA A 290 -17.41 25.02 -30.52
C ALA A 290 -17.05 24.56 -31.95
N THR A 291 -15.86 24.93 -32.41
CA THR A 291 -15.11 24.08 -33.34
C THR A 291 -14.21 23.19 -32.50
N LYS A 292 -14.71 21.98 -32.24
CA LYS A 292 -14.06 20.84 -31.60
C LYS A 292 -12.55 20.74 -31.94
N PRO A 293 -11.65 20.74 -30.94
CA PRO A 293 -10.37 20.06 -31.06
C PRO A 293 -10.45 18.71 -30.32
N ALA A 294 -10.18 17.63 -31.04
CA ALA A 294 -10.01 16.30 -30.49
C ALA A 294 -8.84 16.28 -29.49
N SER A 295 -9.08 15.81 -28.26
CA SER A 295 -8.00 15.50 -27.31
C SER A 295 -7.28 14.24 -27.78
N THR A 296 -6.08 14.39 -28.34
CA THR A 296 -5.20 13.28 -28.70
C THR A 296 -4.42 12.81 -27.47
N VAL A 297 -4.57 11.52 -27.12
CA VAL A 297 -3.62 10.83 -26.23
C VAL A 297 -2.24 10.93 -26.88
N ALA A 298 -1.27 11.53 -26.18
CA ALA A 298 0.08 11.60 -26.71
C ALA A 298 0.63 10.17 -26.77
N VAL A 299 0.76 9.65 -27.99
CA VAL A 299 1.32 8.33 -28.27
C VAL A 299 2.75 8.30 -27.70
N PRO A 300 3.08 7.37 -26.78
CA PRO A 300 4.42 7.27 -26.19
C PRO A 300 5.47 7.17 -27.30
N THR A 301 6.60 7.83 -27.14
CA THR A 301 7.69 7.81 -28.12
C THR A 301 8.87 7.05 -27.53
N VAL A 302 9.38 6.08 -28.28
CA VAL A 302 10.50 5.21 -27.92
C VAL A 302 11.71 5.59 -28.77
N ASP A 303 12.85 5.82 -28.11
CA ASP A 303 14.10 6.15 -28.80
C ASP A 303 14.83 4.88 -29.25
N LEU A 304 15.01 4.72 -30.57
CA LEU A 304 15.66 3.56 -31.18
C LEU A 304 17.11 3.42 -30.71
N SER A 305 17.84 4.52 -30.55
CA SER A 305 19.24 4.50 -30.15
C SER A 305 19.38 3.97 -28.71
N ASN A 306 18.45 4.33 -27.83
CA ASN A 306 18.40 3.83 -26.47
C ASN A 306 18.16 2.32 -26.41
N LEU A 307 17.25 1.81 -27.24
CA LEU A 307 16.99 0.37 -27.31
C LEU A 307 18.16 -0.43 -27.87
N ILE A 308 18.86 0.10 -28.89
CA ILE A 308 20.06 -0.55 -29.43
C ILE A 308 21.16 -0.60 -28.35
N ALA A 309 21.34 0.48 -27.59
CA ALA A 309 22.29 0.52 -26.48
C ALA A 309 21.93 -0.51 -25.39
N ALA A 310 20.65 -0.61 -25.02
CA ALA A 310 20.18 -1.58 -24.04
C ALA A 310 20.34 -3.03 -24.53
N ALA A 311 19.89 -3.33 -25.76
CA ALA A 311 19.94 -4.68 -26.33
C ALA A 311 21.37 -5.23 -26.49
N ARG A 312 22.37 -4.35 -26.61
CA ARG A 312 23.79 -4.72 -26.68
C ARG A 312 24.43 -4.91 -25.30
N ARG A 313 23.99 -4.15 -24.29
CA ARG A 313 24.64 -4.09 -22.97
C ARG A 313 23.99 -5.03 -21.96
N ASP A 314 22.66 -4.99 -21.87
CA ASP A 314 21.91 -5.63 -20.79
C ASP A 314 22.07 -7.15 -20.70
N PRO A 315 22.19 -7.92 -21.81
CA PRO A 315 22.43 -9.36 -21.73
C PRO A 315 23.73 -9.76 -21.02
N GLY A 316 24.72 -8.86 -20.95
CA GLY A 316 25.99 -9.07 -20.26
C GLY A 316 26.02 -8.54 -18.82
N LEU A 317 24.94 -7.91 -18.35
CA LEU A 317 24.87 -7.39 -16.98
C LEU A 317 24.51 -8.50 -15.98
N LYS A 318 24.86 -8.27 -14.71
CA LYS A 318 24.33 -9.09 -13.61
C LYS A 318 22.80 -8.98 -13.58
N GLN A 319 22.14 -10.02 -13.11
CA GLN A 319 20.69 -10.07 -12.98
C GLN A 319 20.13 -8.79 -12.31
N GLY A 320 19.17 -8.14 -12.96
CA GLY A 320 18.59 -6.87 -12.54
C GLY A 320 19.28 -5.60 -13.09
N GLY A 321 20.36 -5.75 -13.87
CA GLY A 321 20.98 -4.63 -14.58
C GLY A 321 20.10 -4.13 -15.73
N THR A 322 20.02 -2.80 -15.90
CA THR A 322 19.18 -2.16 -16.93
C THR A 322 19.91 -0.99 -17.59
N THR A 323 19.59 -0.75 -18.85
CA THR A 323 19.98 0.45 -19.59
C THR A 323 18.74 1.02 -20.29
N HIS A 324 18.50 2.33 -20.16
CA HIS A 324 17.31 3.02 -20.70
C HIS A 324 15.96 2.35 -20.35
N PRO A 325 15.68 2.05 -19.07
CA PRO A 325 14.51 1.27 -18.68
C PRO A 325 13.16 1.91 -19.06
N ALA A 326 13.11 3.22 -19.31
CA ALA A 326 11.90 3.90 -19.77
C ALA A 326 11.48 3.47 -21.18
N ASP A 327 12.43 3.41 -22.12
CA ASP A 327 12.19 2.96 -23.50
C ASP A 327 11.99 1.44 -23.55
N VAL A 328 12.79 0.69 -22.79
CA VAL A 328 12.74 -0.78 -22.75
C VAL A 328 11.39 -1.28 -22.25
N LYS A 329 10.82 -0.68 -21.19
CA LYS A 329 9.52 -1.10 -20.64
C LYS A 329 8.36 -0.96 -21.63
N VAL A 330 8.41 0.03 -22.52
CA VAL A 330 7.39 0.20 -23.58
C VAL A 330 7.46 -0.97 -24.56
N VAL A 331 8.67 -1.40 -24.92
CA VAL A 331 8.88 -2.54 -25.82
C VAL A 331 8.57 -3.87 -25.15
N GLU A 332 8.98 -4.06 -23.89
CA GLU A 332 8.64 -5.25 -23.10
C GLU A 332 7.13 -5.47 -22.98
N ALA A 333 6.38 -4.41 -22.68
CA ALA A 333 4.92 -4.45 -22.63
C ALA A 333 4.32 -4.82 -24.00
N ALA A 334 4.87 -4.26 -25.09
CA ALA A 334 4.44 -4.57 -26.45
C ALA A 334 4.73 -6.03 -26.83
N LEU A 335 5.92 -6.56 -26.49
CA LEU A 335 6.30 -7.95 -26.74
C LEU A 335 5.46 -8.93 -25.91
N LYS A 336 5.13 -8.60 -24.66
CA LYS A 336 4.17 -9.38 -23.87
C LYS A 336 2.80 -9.41 -24.53
N ALA A 337 2.31 -8.28 -25.02
CA ALA A 337 1.04 -8.20 -25.72
C ALA A 337 1.03 -8.98 -27.05
N GLU A 338 2.19 -9.17 -27.68
CA GLU A 338 2.39 -10.08 -28.82
C GLU A 338 2.50 -11.56 -28.43
N GLY A 339 2.46 -11.88 -27.14
CA GLY A 339 2.66 -13.22 -26.59
C GLY A 339 4.10 -13.73 -26.72
N LEU A 340 5.07 -12.83 -26.90
CA LEU A 340 6.47 -13.17 -27.15
C LEU A 340 7.35 -13.07 -25.89
N LEU A 341 6.87 -12.41 -24.84
CA LEU A 341 7.59 -12.21 -23.58
C LEU A 341 6.67 -12.54 -22.39
N SER A 342 7.17 -13.30 -21.42
CA SER A 342 6.38 -13.67 -20.24
C SER A 342 6.20 -12.48 -19.31
N ALA A 343 5.14 -12.51 -18.49
CA ALA A 343 4.86 -11.45 -17.52
C ALA A 343 6.00 -11.23 -16.52
N THR A 344 6.83 -12.25 -16.27
CA THR A 344 8.00 -12.18 -15.37
C THR A 344 9.05 -11.17 -15.83
N TYR A 345 9.22 -11.00 -17.15
CA TYR A 345 10.28 -10.18 -17.74
C TYR A 345 9.75 -8.93 -18.46
N ALA A 346 8.42 -8.76 -18.47
CA ALA A 346 7.78 -7.75 -19.32
C ALA A 346 7.64 -6.35 -18.68
N ALA A 347 8.34 -6.11 -17.57
CA ALA A 347 8.27 -4.83 -16.85
C ALA A 347 9.54 -4.54 -16.02
N ASP A 348 10.58 -5.36 -16.14
CA ASP A 348 11.81 -5.16 -15.37
C ASP A 348 12.68 -4.05 -15.99
N GLY A 349 12.44 -3.68 -17.25
CA GLY A 349 13.16 -2.64 -17.97
C GLY A 349 14.56 -3.05 -18.38
N SER A 350 14.84 -4.35 -18.41
CA SER A 350 16.10 -4.93 -18.87
C SER A 350 15.90 -5.49 -20.27
N PHE A 351 16.69 -4.99 -21.24
CA PHE A 351 16.76 -5.62 -22.55
C PHE A 351 17.70 -6.84 -22.50
N GLY A 352 17.48 -7.73 -21.52
CA GLY A 352 18.28 -8.92 -21.27
C GLY A 352 18.09 -10.01 -22.33
N SER A 353 18.76 -11.15 -22.15
CA SER A 353 18.76 -12.25 -23.11
C SER A 353 17.35 -12.76 -23.47
N THR A 354 16.42 -12.76 -22.52
CA THR A 354 15.02 -13.13 -22.76
C THR A 354 14.31 -12.10 -23.65
N THR A 355 14.53 -10.80 -23.43
CA THR A 355 13.96 -9.72 -24.23
C THR A 355 14.56 -9.68 -25.64
N VAL A 356 15.86 -9.94 -25.78
CA VAL A 356 16.53 -10.15 -27.09
C VAL A 356 15.89 -11.31 -27.85
N THR A 357 15.68 -12.45 -27.18
CA THR A 357 15.02 -13.62 -27.78
C THR A 357 13.59 -13.30 -28.23
N ALA A 358 12.82 -12.59 -27.40
CA ALA A 358 11.46 -12.16 -27.71
C ALA A 358 11.42 -11.18 -28.90
N TYR A 359 12.36 -10.24 -28.96
CA TYR A 359 12.44 -9.28 -30.06
C TYR A 359 12.89 -9.96 -31.36
N ALA A 360 13.77 -10.97 -31.30
CA ALA A 360 14.12 -11.80 -32.45
C ALA A 360 12.90 -12.55 -32.99
N ALA A 361 12.03 -13.07 -32.11
CA ALA A 361 10.76 -13.67 -32.51
C ALA A 361 9.80 -12.65 -33.14
N TRP A 362 9.79 -11.40 -32.66
CA TRP A 362 9.05 -10.31 -33.29
C TRP A 362 9.58 -9.96 -34.69
N GLN A 363 10.89 -9.88 -34.88
CA GLN A 363 11.51 -9.70 -36.19
C GLN A 363 11.12 -10.83 -37.15
N ARG A 364 11.10 -12.09 -36.70
CA ARG A 364 10.59 -13.22 -37.51
C ARG A 364 9.12 -13.03 -37.90
N LYS A 365 8.25 -12.60 -36.96
CA LYS A 365 6.86 -12.23 -37.28
C LYS A 365 6.76 -11.08 -38.29
N CYS A 366 7.75 -10.21 -38.37
CA CYS A 366 7.83 -9.13 -39.35
C CYS A 366 8.41 -9.56 -40.72
N GLY A 367 8.78 -10.84 -40.89
CA GLY A 367 9.32 -11.41 -42.13
C GLY A 367 10.86 -11.46 -42.21
N TYR A 368 11.57 -11.10 -41.14
CA TYR A 368 13.04 -11.17 -41.12
C TYR A 368 13.52 -12.61 -40.88
N THR A 369 14.63 -12.99 -41.50
CA THR A 369 15.22 -14.34 -41.38
C THR A 369 16.73 -14.26 -41.18
N GLY A 370 17.34 -15.37 -40.73
CA GLY A 370 18.78 -15.46 -40.51
C GLY A 370 19.31 -14.39 -39.54
N SER A 371 20.45 -13.78 -39.88
CA SER A 371 21.06 -12.70 -39.10
C SER A 371 20.24 -11.41 -39.05
N ALA A 372 19.21 -11.27 -39.88
CA ALA A 372 18.33 -10.10 -39.86
C ALA A 372 17.27 -10.17 -38.74
N ALA A 373 17.16 -11.31 -38.04
CA ALA A 373 16.31 -11.51 -36.86
C ALA A 373 17.17 -11.81 -35.62
N ASP A 374 18.12 -10.91 -35.34
CA ASP A 374 19.15 -11.00 -34.29
C ASP A 374 18.68 -10.59 -32.89
N GLY A 375 17.47 -10.03 -32.77
CA GLY A 375 16.91 -9.52 -31.51
C GLY A 375 17.34 -8.11 -31.16
N ILE A 376 18.13 -7.44 -32.01
CA ILE A 376 18.48 -6.02 -31.84
C ILE A 376 17.42 -5.16 -32.56
N PRO A 377 16.79 -4.20 -31.87
CA PRO A 377 15.80 -3.33 -32.51
C PRO A 377 16.36 -2.57 -33.71
N GLY A 378 15.73 -2.77 -34.85
CA GLY A 378 15.94 -1.97 -36.06
C GLY A 378 14.74 -1.05 -36.28
N LYS A 379 14.96 0.10 -36.93
CA LYS A 379 13.91 1.12 -37.15
C LYS A 379 12.61 0.53 -37.70
N ALA A 380 12.67 -0.21 -38.80
CA ALA A 380 11.49 -0.75 -39.47
C ALA A 380 10.75 -1.82 -38.63
N SER A 381 11.45 -2.69 -37.90
CA SER A 381 10.80 -3.68 -37.03
C SER A 381 10.19 -3.04 -35.78
N LEU A 382 10.82 -1.98 -35.26
CA LEU A 382 10.33 -1.23 -34.11
C LEU A 382 9.11 -0.36 -34.48
N GLU A 383 9.13 0.28 -35.65
CA GLU A 383 7.99 1.04 -36.18
C GLU A 383 6.78 0.13 -36.42
N LYS A 384 6.98 -1.09 -36.93
CA LYS A 384 5.90 -2.09 -37.05
C LYS A 384 5.31 -2.44 -35.68
N LEU A 385 6.16 -2.62 -34.65
CA LEU A 385 5.68 -2.92 -33.29
C LEU A 385 4.93 -1.72 -32.70
N GLY A 386 5.47 -0.52 -32.90
CA GLY A 386 4.87 0.74 -32.46
C GLY A 386 3.52 1.02 -33.10
N ALA A 387 3.40 0.80 -34.41
CA ALA A 387 2.12 0.91 -35.13
C ALA A 387 1.07 -0.06 -34.57
N LYS A 388 1.46 -1.28 -34.21
CA LYS A 388 0.56 -2.30 -33.68
C LYS A 388 0.20 -2.08 -32.21
N ARG A 389 1.11 -1.52 -31.41
CA ARG A 389 0.99 -1.44 -29.94
C ARG A 389 0.91 -0.02 -29.38
N GLY A 390 0.81 0.97 -30.25
CA GLY A 390 0.48 2.34 -29.88
C GLY A 390 1.65 3.13 -29.32
N PHE A 391 2.83 3.06 -29.95
CA PHE A 391 3.96 3.96 -29.67
C PHE A 391 4.62 4.46 -30.96
N LYS A 392 5.22 5.65 -30.91
CA LYS A 392 6.03 6.26 -31.97
C LYS A 392 7.49 5.89 -31.79
N VAL A 393 8.24 5.86 -32.89
CA VAL A 393 9.69 5.66 -32.86
C VAL A 393 10.38 6.99 -33.13
N LYS A 394 11.31 7.36 -32.26
CA LYS A 394 12.30 8.40 -32.50
C LYS A 394 13.59 7.71 -32.95
N ALA A 395 14.07 8.06 -34.13
CA ALA A 395 15.27 7.48 -34.74
C ALA A 395 16.55 8.03 -34.09
#